data_AF-A0A6B3CCL9-F1
#
_entry.id   AF-A0A6B3CCL9-F1
#
_cell.length_a   1.000
_cell.length_b   1.000
_cell.length_c   1.000
_cell.angle_alpha   90.00
_cell.angle_beta   90.00
_cell.angle_gamma   90.00
#
_symmetry.space_group_name_H-M   'P 1'
#
loop_
_entity.id
_entity.type
_entity.pdbx_description
1 polymer ?
#
loop_
_entity_poly.entity_id
_entity_poly.type
_entity_poly.pdbx_seq_one_letter_code
_entity_poly.pdbx_strand_id
1 'polypeptide(L)' 'EELVLVDPAADRLELVGGLARRIFARQGHGGRVVTTSDLDAAVDGADAVLLQLRVGGQAARQQDETWPLECGCVG' A
#
# COMPACT_ATOMS: atom_id res chain seq x y z
N GLU A 1 -7.42 5.62 -18.36
CA GLU A 1 -6.88 4.56 -17.48
C GLU A 1 -6.73 5.10 -16.07
N GLU A 2 -7.02 4.27 -15.08
CA GLU A 2 -7.12 4.63 -13.67
C GLU A 2 -6.18 3.76 -12.83
N LEU A 3 -5.56 4.39 -11.83
CA LEU A 3 -4.82 3.71 -10.77
C LEU A 3 -5.50 4.05 -9.44
N VAL A 4 -6.04 3.03 -8.78
CA VAL A 4 -6.60 3.15 -7.42
C VAL A 4 -5.59 2.63 -6.41
N LEU A 5 -5.19 3.50 -5.48
CA LEU A 5 -4.35 3.14 -4.35
C LEU A 5 -5.23 2.97 -3.12
N VAL A 6 -5.14 1.80 -2.49
CA VAL A 6 -5.91 1.46 -1.29
C VAL A 6 -5.00 1.14 -0.13
N ASP A 7 -5.26 1.78 1.02
CA ASP A 7 -4.55 1.51 2.26
C ASP A 7 -5.38 2.02 3.45
N PRO A 8 -5.55 1.25 4.55
CA PRO A 8 -6.21 1.73 5.76
C PRO A 8 -5.42 2.85 6.48
N ALA A 9 -4.10 2.98 6.24
CA ALA A 9 -3.29 4.05 6.80
C ALA A 9 -3.38 5.32 5.94
N ALA A 10 -4.34 6.19 6.28
CA ALA A 10 -4.66 7.39 5.50
C ALA A 10 -3.47 8.36 5.34
N ASP A 11 -2.64 8.50 6.37
CA ASP A 11 -1.44 9.35 6.39
C ASP A 11 -0.39 8.87 5.37
N ARG A 12 -0.12 7.57 5.34
CA ARG A 12 0.75 6.95 4.33
C ARG A 12 0.13 7.07 2.94
N LEU A 13 -1.16 6.82 2.81
CA LEU A 13 -1.88 6.87 1.53
C LEU A 13 -1.85 8.27 0.92
N GLU A 14 -2.00 9.33 1.71
CA GLU A 14 -1.91 10.71 1.25
C GLU A 14 -0.54 11.02 0.63
N LEU A 15 0.54 10.63 1.31
CA LEU A 15 1.91 10.82 0.83
C LEU A 15 2.17 10.05 -0.48
N VAL A 16 1.79 8.77 -0.53
CA VAL A 16 2.00 7.91 -1.70
C VAL A 16 1.13 8.38 -2.87
N GLY A 17 -0.13 8.72 -2.62
CA GLY A 17 -1.03 9.27 -3.65
C GLY A 17 -0.52 10.59 -4.22
N GLY A 18 0.00 11.48 -3.37
CA GLY A 18 0.66 12.70 -3.80
C GLY A 18 1.88 12.44 -4.70
N LEU A 19 2.72 11.46 -4.34
CA LEU A 19 3.85 11.05 -5.16
C LEU A 19 3.42 10.47 -6.51
N ALA A 20 2.45 9.55 -6.53
CA ALA A 20 1.95 8.93 -7.75
C ALA A 20 1.40 9.96 -8.75
N ARG A 21 0.64 10.96 -8.26
CA ARG A 21 0.16 12.07 -9.11
C ARG A 21 1.29 12.87 -9.73
N ARG A 22 2.36 13.15 -8.97
CA ARG A 22 3.55 13.85 -9.50
C ARG A 22 4.29 13.01 -10.54
N ILE A 23 4.35 11.69 -10.38
CA ILE A 23 4.94 10.79 -11.36
C ILE A 23 4.13 10.84 -12.67
N PHE A 24 2.80 10.72 -12.60
CA PHE A 24 1.94 10.81 -13.78
C PHE A 24 2.13 12.14 -14.51
N ALA A 25 2.08 13.26 -13.78
CA ALA A 25 2.29 14.59 -14.35
C ALA A 25 3.67 14.74 -15.00
N ARG A 26 4.73 14.26 -14.33
CA ARG A 26 6.11 14.33 -14.83
C ARG A 26 6.32 13.55 -16.12
N GLN A 27 5.58 12.45 -16.29
CA GLN A 27 5.63 11.58 -17.46
C GLN A 27 4.63 11.98 -18.55
N GLY A 28 3.81 13.02 -18.33
CA GLY A 28 2.75 13.42 -19.27
C GLY A 28 1.62 12.41 -19.39
N HIS A 29 1.42 11.54 -18.40
CA HIS A 29 0.42 10.48 -18.44
C HIS A 29 -0.96 11.03 -18.04
N GLY A 30 -1.95 10.95 -18.94
CA GLY A 30 -3.32 11.46 -18.72
C GLY A 30 -4.21 10.56 -17.85
N GLY A 31 -3.61 9.68 -17.04
CA GLY A 31 -4.35 8.71 -16.22
C GLY A 31 -4.77 9.34 -14.90
N ARG A 32 -5.78 8.75 -14.25
CA ARG A 32 -6.29 9.26 -12.97
C ARG A 32 -5.74 8.45 -11.80
N VAL A 33 -5.29 9.14 -10.75
CA VAL A 33 -4.86 8.50 -9.49
C VAL A 33 -5.91 8.77 -8.41
N VAL A 34 -6.54 7.70 -7.94
CA VAL A 34 -7.52 7.72 -6.84
C VAL A 34 -6.93 7.07 -5.61
N THR A 35 -7.34 7.57 -4.46
CA THR A 35 -6.95 7.04 -3.15
C THR A 35 -8.21 6.76 -2.35
N THR A 36 -8.31 5.58 -1.73
CA THR A 36 -9.42 5.20 -0.85
C THR A 36 -8.92 4.31 0.28
N SER A 37 -9.62 4.29 1.42
CA SER A 37 -9.42 3.29 2.47
C SER A 37 -10.43 2.15 2.41
N ASP A 38 -11.39 2.23 1.48
CA ASP A 38 -12.40 1.20 1.23
C ASP A 38 -11.90 0.22 0.16
N LEU A 39 -11.72 -1.04 0.56
CA LEU A 39 -11.23 -2.09 -0.32
C LEU A 39 -12.25 -2.47 -1.39
N ASP A 40 -13.53 -2.54 -1.04
CA ASP A 40 -14.58 -2.95 -1.99
C ASP A 40 -14.68 -1.91 -3.12
N ALA A 41 -14.63 -0.63 -2.77
CA ALA A 41 -14.58 0.47 -3.74
C ALA A 41 -13.28 0.47 -4.57
N ALA A 42 -12.17 -0.03 -4.03
CA ALA A 42 -10.88 -0.02 -4.73
C ALA A 42 -10.76 -1.10 -5.80
N VAL A 43 -11.44 -2.23 -5.62
CA VAL A 43 -11.36 -3.39 -6.52
C VAL A 43 -12.53 -3.45 -7.51
N ASP A 44 -13.58 -2.65 -7.31
CA ASP A 44 -14.73 -2.61 -8.20
C ASP A 44 -14.33 -2.24 -9.63
N GLY A 45 -14.62 -3.14 -10.58
CA GLY A 45 -14.28 -2.98 -11.99
C GLY A 45 -12.78 -3.01 -12.33
N ALA A 46 -11.89 -3.39 -11.41
CA ALA A 46 -10.46 -3.45 -11.67
C ALA A 46 -10.09 -4.58 -12.65
N ASP A 47 -9.37 -4.26 -13.73
CA ASP A 47 -8.83 -5.24 -14.68
C ASP A 47 -7.71 -6.11 -14.06
N ALA A 48 -6.96 -5.53 -13.12
CA ALA A 48 -5.89 -6.19 -12.39
C ALA A 48 -5.71 -5.58 -11.00
N VAL A 49 -5.27 -6.40 -10.05
CA VAL A 49 -4.97 -5.99 -8.68
C VAL A 49 -3.52 -6.34 -8.35
N LEU A 50 -2.73 -5.32 -8.00
CA LEU A 50 -1.38 -5.49 -7.46
C LEU A 50 -1.43 -5.42 -5.94
N LEU A 51 -1.08 -6.52 -5.27
CA LEU A 51 -1.12 -6.63 -3.81
C LEU A 51 0.28 -6.42 -3.24
N GLN A 52 0.43 -5.38 -2.42
CA GLN A 52 1.64 -5.13 -1.61
C GLN A 52 1.22 -4.86 -0.16
N LEU A 53 0.88 -5.92 0.56
CA LEU A 53 0.37 -5.83 1.93
C LEU A 53 1.42 -6.26 2.95
N ARG A 54 1.41 -5.58 4.10
CA ARG A 54 2.12 -6.00 5.31
C ARG A 54 1.22 -5.76 6.50
N VAL A 55 0.36 -6.73 6.79
CA VAL A 55 -0.54 -6.68 7.94
C VAL A 55 0.31 -6.61 9.22
N GLY A 56 -0.05 -5.71 10.13
CA GLY A 56 0.77 -5.42 11.33
C GLY A 56 2.03 -4.58 11.09
N GLY A 57 2.37 -4.29 9.83
CA GLY A 57 3.45 -3.39 9.46
C GLY A 57 4.83 -3.85 9.94
N GLN A 58 5.70 -2.88 10.22
CA GLN A 58 7.04 -3.14 10.73
C GLN A 58 7.03 -3.57 12.20
N ALA A 59 6.02 -3.15 12.98
CA ALA A 59 5.90 -3.52 14.38
C ALA A 59 5.65 -5.02 14.55
N ALA A 60 4.76 -5.61 13.76
CA ALA A 60 4.56 -7.06 13.77
C ALA A 60 5.82 -7.80 13.31
N ARG A 61 6.43 -7.37 12.19
CA ARG A 61 7.69 -7.95 11.73
C ARG A 61 8.78 -7.92 12.81
N GLN A 62 8.93 -6.81 13.53
CA GLN A 62 9.91 -6.72 14.60
C GLN A 62 9.67 -7.79 15.68
N GLN A 63 8.41 -8.01 16.07
CA GLN A 63 8.07 -9.05 17.04
C GLN A 63 8.35 -10.45 16.48
N ASP A 64 7.93 -10.71 15.24
CA ASP A 64 8.15 -11.97 14.53
C ASP A 64 9.64 -12.31 14.45
N GLU A 65 10.50 -11.32 14.23
CA GLU A 65 11.95 -11.51 14.10
C GLU A 65 12.69 -11.54 15.46
N THR A 66 12.13 -10.92 16.52
CA THR A 66 12.84 -10.78 17.81
C THR A 66 12.46 -11.86 18.82
N TRP A 67 11.16 -12.17 18.96
CA TRP A 67 10.71 -13.10 20.00
C TRP A 67 11.25 -14.54 19.84
N PRO A 68 11.32 -15.13 18.62
CA PRO A 68 11.87 -16.47 18.45
C PRO A 68 13.32 -16.62 18.94
N LEU A 69 14.10 -15.53 18.90
CA LEU A 69 15.48 -15.53 19.37
C LEU A 69 15.58 -15.84 20.87
N GLU A 70 14.57 -15.47 21.66
CA GLU A 70 14.50 -15.79 23.10
C GLU A 70 14.39 -17.31 23.34
N CYS A 71 13.83 -18.05 22.39
CA CYS A 71 13.76 -19.51 22.41
C CYS A 71 14.95 -20.18 21.69
N GLY A 72 15.92 -19.41 21.22
CA GLY A 72 17.05 -19.92 20.43
C GLY A 72 16.70 -20.26 18.97
N CYS A 73 15.57 -19.77 18.46
CA CYS A 73 15.11 -19.95 17.10
C CYS A 73 15.37 -18.70 16.26
N VAL A 74 15.63 -18.86 14.95
CA VAL A 74 15.61 -17.74 14.00
C VAL A 74 14.16 -17.37 13.70
N GLY A 75 13.84 -16.07 13.76
CA GLY A 75 12.57 -15.50 13.34
C GLY A 75 12.60 -15.02 11.89
#